data_AF-A0AAV0TIU0-F1
#
_entry.id   AF-A0AAV0TIU0-F1
#
_cell.length_a   1.000
_cell.length_b   1.000
_cell.length_c   1.000
_cell.angle_alpha   90.00
_cell.angle_beta   90.00
_cell.angle_gamma   90.00
#
_symmetry.space_group_name_H-M   'P 1'
#
loop_
_entity.id
_entity.type
_entity.pdbx_description
1 polymer ?
#
loop_
_entity_poly.entity_id
_entity_poly.type
_entity_poly.pdbx_seq_one_letter_code
_entity_poly.pdbx_strand_id
1 'polypeptide(L)'
;MLQWIETSHTSMSSTPEDEDRRFDDDRERTFIYEMRWREKAIDSTGFNDLGYTNPPAEAWMYKSLVVKASDLVVGDFKLSDELVDQIQRRDVVHLDVASRRVMANLLDQRKGTGWEQGSALLNISIQEDFFYFRDGEPVLGDQRVHFEVTPNYPVTVCAQQKGKDVVPFKSSTGEALYLLEDGIMTANELFDKKTLAEVRKNRFFRLFAGVLGFMGFVVLRSPLIERFGSLLAGIQQHLLASSMSVALMFAVVGANWILYRPLWALLFWLSGSMPLICLVFFAQANQQLKSQ
;
A
#
# COMPACT_ATOMS: atom_id res chain seq x y z
N MET A 1 -15.41 -15.88 8.24
CA MET A 1 -16.47 -15.70 9.26
C MET A 1 -17.10 -14.33 9.12
N LEU A 2 -18.42 -14.21 9.30
CA LEU A 2 -19.12 -12.94 9.42
C LEU A 2 -18.85 -12.36 10.81
N GLN A 3 -18.28 -11.17 10.87
CA GLN A 3 -17.82 -10.52 12.09
C GLN A 3 -18.14 -9.02 12.04
N TRP A 4 -18.29 -8.42 13.21
CA TRP A 4 -18.32 -6.97 13.37
C TRP A 4 -16.95 -6.36 13.05
N ILE A 5 -16.98 -5.24 12.35
CA ILE A 5 -15.85 -4.37 12.08
C ILE A 5 -16.18 -2.99 12.61
N GLU A 6 -15.30 -2.46 13.45
CA GLU A 6 -15.33 -1.06 13.86
C GLU A 6 -14.53 -0.20 12.86
N THR A 7 -15.16 0.88 12.39
CA THR A 7 -14.51 1.93 11.63
C THR A 7 -14.70 3.26 12.35
N SER A 8 -13.62 3.98 12.62
CA SER A 8 -13.67 5.31 13.24
C SER A 8 -13.58 6.43 12.21
N HIS A 9 -14.48 7.39 12.28
CA HIS A 9 -14.40 8.66 11.56
C HIS A 9 -14.14 9.79 12.55
N THR A 10 -13.19 10.67 12.23
CA THR A 10 -12.94 11.89 13.01
C THR A 10 -13.43 13.07 12.17
N SER A 11 -14.47 13.75 12.66
CA SER A 11 -14.94 14.99 12.04
C SER A 11 -14.30 16.16 12.76
N MET A 12 -13.74 17.10 12.00
CA MET A 12 -13.40 18.42 12.54
C MET A 12 -14.60 19.33 12.31
N SER A 13 -15.31 19.70 13.38
CA SER A 13 -16.31 20.75 13.33
C SER A 13 -15.62 22.08 13.57
N SER A 14 -15.36 22.84 12.51
CA SER A 14 -14.97 24.24 12.62
C SER A 14 -16.16 25.12 12.24
N THR A 15 -16.92 25.59 13.23
CA THR A 15 -17.90 26.67 13.03
C THR A 15 -17.15 28.01 12.89
N PRO A 16 -17.45 28.86 11.89
CA PRO A 16 -16.68 30.08 11.60
C PRO A 16 -16.78 31.20 12.65
N GLU A 17 -17.68 31.11 13.63
CA GLU A 17 -18.00 32.23 14.53
C GLU A 17 -17.13 32.28 15.81
N ASP A 18 -16.23 31.32 16.04
CA ASP A 18 -15.51 31.17 17.31
C ASP A 18 -13.97 31.02 17.15
N GLU A 19 -13.36 31.61 16.11
CA GLU A 19 -11.92 31.48 15.85
C GLU A 19 -11.01 32.13 16.92
N ASP A 20 -11.53 33.03 17.76
CA ASP A 20 -10.70 33.81 18.70
C ASP A 20 -10.59 33.24 20.13
N ARG A 21 -11.26 32.12 20.48
CA ARG A 21 -11.36 31.70 21.90
C ARG A 21 -11.29 30.20 22.26
N ARG A 22 -10.83 29.28 21.41
CA ARG A 22 -10.69 27.87 21.84
C ARG A 22 -9.27 27.30 21.70
N PHE A 23 -8.76 26.85 22.85
CA PHE A 23 -7.52 26.09 23.01
C PHE A 23 -7.79 24.57 23.02
N ASP A 24 -9.06 24.14 22.96
CA ASP A 24 -9.46 22.74 22.84
C ASP A 24 -9.99 22.47 21.43
N ASP A 25 -9.30 21.57 20.75
CA ASP A 25 -9.67 21.00 19.46
C ASP A 25 -10.73 19.92 19.75
N ASP A 26 -12.01 20.30 19.73
CA ASP A 26 -13.17 19.42 19.97
C ASP A 26 -13.30 18.40 18.82
N ARG A 27 -12.40 17.40 18.80
CA ARG A 27 -12.43 16.30 17.83
C ARG A 27 -13.47 15.28 18.27
N GLU A 28 -14.65 15.34 17.66
CA GLU A 28 -15.64 14.29 17.84
C GLU A 28 -15.26 13.08 16.97
N ARG A 29 -15.04 11.93 17.64
CA ARG A 29 -14.77 10.66 16.98
C ARG A 29 -16.05 9.82 17.00
N THR A 30 -16.57 9.54 15.81
CA THR A 30 -17.73 8.65 15.63
C THR A 30 -17.23 7.26 15.24
N PHE A 31 -17.76 6.23 15.91
CA PHE A 31 -17.48 4.83 15.60
C PHE A 31 -18.69 4.20 14.90
N ILE A 32 -18.44 3.45 13.82
CA ILE A 32 -19.45 2.75 13.03
C ILE A 32 -19.13 1.26 13.06
N TYR A 33 -20.15 0.44 13.28
CA TYR A 33 -20.03 -1.02 13.33
C TYR A 33 -20.83 -1.65 12.20
N GLU A 34 -20.17 -2.52 11.43
CA GLU A 34 -20.78 -3.23 10.32
C GLU A 34 -20.38 -4.70 10.30
N MET A 35 -21.29 -5.58 9.91
CA MET A 35 -20.97 -7.00 9.72
C MET A 35 -20.33 -7.20 8.35
N ARG A 36 -19.12 -7.76 8.33
CA ARG A 36 -18.44 -8.15 7.10
C ARG A 36 -17.80 -9.52 7.20
N TRP A 37 -17.72 -10.19 6.06
CA TRP A 37 -16.99 -11.44 5.93
C TRP A 37 -15.48 -11.19 6.01
N ARG A 38 -14.80 -11.93 6.88
CA ARG A 38 -13.36 -11.83 7.09
C ARG A 38 -12.73 -13.22 7.14
N GLU A 39 -11.47 -13.28 6.71
CA GLU A 39 -10.66 -14.50 6.71
C GLU A 39 -9.89 -14.73 8.01
N LYS A 40 -9.74 -13.67 8.82
CA LYS A 40 -9.04 -13.70 10.11
C LYS A 40 -9.97 -13.24 11.23
N ALA A 41 -9.73 -13.75 12.43
CA ALA A 41 -10.42 -13.31 13.64
C ALA A 41 -10.10 -11.84 13.92
N ILE A 42 -11.13 -11.05 14.25
CA ILE A 42 -10.98 -9.67 14.70
C ILE A 42 -11.19 -9.66 16.20
N ASP A 43 -10.19 -9.17 16.92
CA ASP A 43 -10.28 -8.94 18.35
C ASP A 43 -11.22 -7.76 18.63
N SER A 44 -12.43 -8.06 19.11
CA SER A 44 -13.44 -7.06 19.45
C SER A 44 -13.26 -6.49 20.85
N THR A 45 -12.29 -6.96 21.64
CA THR A 45 -12.02 -6.39 22.99
C THR A 45 -11.50 -4.96 22.91
N GLY A 46 -10.91 -4.60 21.77
CA GLY A 46 -10.46 -3.24 21.46
C GLY A 46 -11.54 -2.33 20.88
N PHE A 47 -12.78 -2.80 20.71
CA PHE A 47 -13.86 -1.95 20.20
C PHE A 47 -14.29 -0.93 21.27
N ASN A 48 -14.66 0.26 20.81
CA ASN A 48 -15.12 1.35 21.64
C ASN A 48 -16.48 1.04 22.30
N ASP A 49 -17.35 0.29 21.62
CA ASP A 49 -18.61 -0.22 22.14
C ASP A 49 -18.52 -1.73 22.37
N LEU A 50 -18.52 -2.12 23.65
CA LEU A 50 -18.42 -3.51 24.11
C LEU A 50 -19.67 -4.35 23.79
N GLY A 51 -20.78 -3.73 23.35
CA GLY A 51 -21.96 -4.44 22.87
C GLY A 51 -21.70 -5.23 21.58
N TYR A 52 -20.69 -4.85 20.81
CA TYR A 52 -20.30 -5.54 19.57
C TYR A 52 -19.18 -6.53 19.84
N THR A 53 -19.54 -7.77 20.18
CA THR A 53 -18.56 -8.84 20.44
C THR A 53 -18.46 -9.80 19.26
N ASN A 54 -17.24 -10.16 18.85
CA ASN A 54 -16.98 -11.19 17.85
C ASN A 54 -16.74 -12.55 18.51
N PRO A 55 -17.05 -13.67 17.82
CA PRO A 55 -16.67 -14.99 18.30
C PRO A 55 -15.15 -15.12 18.47
N PRO A 56 -14.69 -15.88 19.48
CA PRO A 56 -13.27 -16.03 19.75
C PRO A 56 -12.59 -16.89 18.67
N ALA A 57 -11.25 -16.85 18.62
CA ALA A 57 -10.49 -17.52 17.56
C ALA A 57 -10.69 -19.05 17.53
N GLU A 58 -11.08 -19.65 18.65
CA GLU A 58 -11.41 -21.07 18.81
C GLU A 58 -12.74 -21.46 18.12
N ALA A 59 -13.64 -20.50 17.89
CA ALA A 59 -14.90 -20.73 17.19
C ALA A 59 -14.72 -20.96 15.67
N TRP A 60 -13.50 -20.77 15.15
CA TRP A 60 -13.18 -20.95 13.73
C TRP A 60 -13.01 -22.43 13.39
N MET A 61 -14.09 -23.04 12.91
CA MET A 61 -14.08 -24.37 12.31
C MET A 61 -13.12 -24.50 11.11
N TYR A 62 -13.10 -23.52 10.20
CA TYR A 62 -12.21 -23.53 9.02
C TYR A 62 -11.36 -22.27 9.00
N LYS A 63 -10.06 -22.44 8.71
CA LYS A 63 -9.11 -21.35 8.56
C LYS A 63 -8.58 -21.35 7.14
N SER A 64 -8.27 -20.17 6.61
CA SER A 64 -7.64 -20.04 5.28
C SER A 64 -6.37 -20.89 5.24
N LEU A 65 -6.30 -21.78 4.27
CA LEU A 65 -5.19 -22.70 4.06
C LEU A 65 -4.72 -22.58 2.61
N VAL A 66 -3.42 -22.37 2.43
CA VAL A 66 -2.78 -22.38 1.12
C VAL A 66 -2.01 -23.68 0.98
N VAL A 67 -2.35 -24.46 -0.06
CA VAL A 67 -1.65 -25.71 -0.38
C VAL A 67 -0.82 -25.47 -1.64
N LYS A 68 0.50 -25.60 -1.51
CA LYS A 68 1.46 -25.48 -2.63
C LYS A 68 1.75 -26.86 -3.22
N ALA A 69 1.98 -26.91 -4.54
CA ALA A 69 2.48 -28.13 -5.18
C ALA A 69 3.95 -28.37 -4.83
N SER A 70 4.36 -29.64 -4.70
CA SER A 70 5.72 -30.03 -4.26
C SER A 70 6.82 -29.69 -5.26
N ASP A 71 6.50 -29.74 -6.56
CA ASP A 71 7.48 -29.68 -7.65
C ASP A 71 7.12 -28.57 -8.65
N LEU A 72 7.04 -27.33 -8.16
CA LEU A 72 6.84 -26.15 -9.00
C LEU A 72 8.13 -25.79 -9.73
N VAL A 73 8.05 -25.75 -11.06
CA VAL A 73 9.17 -25.47 -11.95
C VAL A 73 8.78 -24.43 -13.00
N VAL A 74 9.76 -23.64 -13.44
CA VAL A 74 9.68 -22.80 -14.63
C VAL A 74 10.71 -23.32 -15.62
N GLY A 75 10.25 -23.96 -16.69
CA GLY A 75 11.12 -24.77 -17.55
C GLY A 75 11.76 -25.88 -16.72
N ASP A 76 13.09 -25.91 -16.69
CA ASP A 76 13.88 -26.89 -15.92
C ASP A 76 14.28 -26.39 -14.52
N PHE A 77 13.86 -25.19 -14.13
CA PHE A 77 14.28 -24.53 -12.90
C PHE A 77 13.26 -24.69 -11.78
N LYS A 78 13.69 -25.23 -10.63
CA LYS A 78 12.84 -25.35 -9.45
C LYS A 78 12.63 -24.01 -8.77
N LEU A 79 11.38 -23.70 -8.45
CA LEU A 79 11.02 -22.53 -7.66
C LEU A 79 11.10 -22.82 -6.17
N SER A 80 11.66 -21.88 -5.41
CA SER A 80 11.59 -21.88 -3.96
C SER A 80 10.22 -21.38 -3.47
N ASP A 81 9.88 -21.66 -2.22
CA ASP A 81 8.65 -21.14 -1.60
C ASP A 81 8.58 -19.61 -1.64
N GLU A 82 9.73 -18.93 -1.49
CA GLU A 82 9.83 -17.46 -1.54
C GLU A 82 9.46 -16.88 -2.91
N LEU A 83 9.75 -17.58 -4.02
CA LEU A 83 9.31 -17.15 -5.36
C LEU A 83 7.83 -17.51 -5.59
N VAL A 84 7.41 -18.69 -5.13
CA VAL A 84 6.00 -19.12 -5.24
C VAL A 84 5.08 -18.17 -4.47
N ASP A 85 5.51 -17.64 -3.33
CA ASP A 85 4.73 -16.67 -2.54
C ASP A 85 4.59 -15.31 -3.23
N GLN A 86 5.39 -15.00 -4.25
CA GLN A 86 5.27 -13.78 -5.05
C GLN A 86 4.22 -13.88 -6.16
N ILE A 87 3.74 -15.10 -6.46
CA ILE A 87 2.64 -15.32 -7.42
C ILE A 87 1.37 -14.65 -6.88
N GLN A 88 0.79 -13.73 -7.65
CA GLN A 88 -0.39 -12.97 -7.24
C GLN A 88 -1.69 -13.57 -7.77
N ARG A 89 -1.66 -14.20 -8.95
CA ARG A 89 -2.85 -14.80 -9.57
C ARG A 89 -3.53 -15.81 -8.65
N ARG A 90 -4.81 -15.56 -8.38
CA ARG A 90 -5.74 -16.47 -7.70
C ARG A 90 -7.04 -16.47 -8.50
N ASP A 91 -7.34 -17.60 -9.13
CA ASP A 91 -8.58 -17.75 -9.89
C ASP A 91 -9.63 -18.39 -8.98
N VAL A 92 -10.82 -17.80 -8.93
CA VAL A 92 -11.94 -18.36 -8.16
C VAL A 92 -12.36 -19.69 -8.78
N VAL A 93 -12.55 -20.69 -7.94
CA VAL A 93 -13.10 -21.98 -8.34
C VAL A 93 -14.61 -21.86 -8.41
N HIS A 94 -15.17 -21.93 -9.62
CA HIS A 94 -16.60 -21.81 -9.81
C HIS A 94 -17.38 -23.03 -9.29
N LEU A 95 -18.47 -22.78 -8.58
CA LEU A 95 -19.34 -23.80 -7.97
C LEU A 95 -20.70 -23.91 -8.65
N ASP A 96 -20.82 -23.45 -9.89
CA ASP A 96 -22.00 -23.64 -10.72
C ASP A 96 -22.29 -25.14 -10.98
N VAL A 97 -23.49 -25.43 -11.48
CA VAL A 97 -23.95 -26.82 -11.69
C VAL A 97 -23.03 -27.60 -12.64
N ALA A 98 -22.51 -26.97 -13.70
CA ALA A 98 -21.65 -27.64 -14.66
C ALA A 98 -20.27 -27.93 -14.04
N SER A 99 -19.66 -26.95 -13.37
CA SER A 99 -18.38 -27.13 -12.68
C SER A 99 -18.44 -28.21 -11.61
N ARG A 100 -19.50 -28.23 -10.79
CA ARG A 100 -19.69 -29.28 -9.77
C ARG A 100 -19.87 -30.67 -10.35
N ARG A 101 -20.52 -30.78 -11.51
CA ARG A 101 -20.64 -32.07 -12.22
C ARG A 101 -19.27 -32.60 -12.67
N VAL A 102 -18.41 -31.71 -13.17
CA VAL A 102 -17.03 -32.06 -13.53
C VAL A 102 -16.25 -32.51 -12.28
N MET A 103 -16.38 -31.78 -11.17
CA MET A 103 -15.73 -32.14 -9.90
C MET A 103 -16.18 -33.52 -9.40
N ALA A 104 -17.49 -33.80 -9.41
CA ALA A 104 -18.03 -35.10 -9.00
C ALA A 104 -17.47 -36.24 -9.87
N ASN A 105 -17.44 -36.07 -11.19
CA ASN A 105 -16.86 -37.07 -12.10
C ASN A 105 -15.36 -37.33 -11.81
N LEU A 106 -14.59 -36.28 -11.49
CA LEU A 106 -13.18 -36.42 -11.14
C LEU A 106 -13.00 -37.16 -9.80
N LEU A 107 -13.88 -36.93 -8.83
CA LEU A 107 -13.88 -37.65 -7.55
C LEU A 107 -14.25 -39.12 -7.76
N ASP A 108 -15.26 -39.43 -8.56
CA ASP A 108 -15.63 -40.80 -8.90
C ASP A 108 -14.45 -41.55 -9.52
N GLN A 109 -13.71 -40.92 -10.44
CA GLN A 109 -12.53 -41.52 -11.07
C GLN A 109 -11.36 -41.73 -10.10
N ARG A 110 -11.14 -40.82 -9.15
CA ARG A 110 -9.96 -40.84 -8.26
C ARG A 110 -10.19 -41.57 -6.94
N LYS A 111 -11.43 -41.59 -6.45
CA LYS A 111 -11.84 -42.12 -5.14
C LYS A 111 -12.81 -43.29 -5.26
N GLY A 112 -13.40 -43.52 -6.43
CA GLY A 112 -14.51 -44.46 -6.62
C GLY A 112 -15.86 -43.82 -6.27
N THR A 113 -16.96 -44.48 -6.61
CA THR A 113 -18.33 -44.02 -6.29
C THR A 113 -18.61 -44.17 -4.79
N GLY A 114 -19.47 -43.33 -4.23
CA GLY A 114 -19.86 -43.39 -2.81
C GLY A 114 -18.98 -42.55 -1.88
N TRP A 115 -18.07 -41.73 -2.42
CA TRP A 115 -17.26 -40.79 -1.65
C TRP A 115 -18.14 -39.78 -0.88
N GLU A 116 -19.35 -39.51 -1.36
CA GLU A 116 -20.31 -38.62 -0.71
C GLU A 116 -20.74 -39.11 0.68
N GLN A 117 -20.71 -40.43 0.92
CA GLN A 117 -21.09 -41.03 2.21
C GLN A 117 -20.08 -40.72 3.32
N GLY A 118 -18.83 -40.42 2.93
CA GLY A 118 -17.76 -40.00 3.83
C GLY A 118 -17.75 -38.48 4.10
N SER A 119 -18.66 -37.71 3.49
CA SER A 119 -18.72 -36.27 3.74
C SER A 119 -19.19 -36.00 5.16
N ALA A 120 -18.34 -35.34 5.96
CA ALA A 120 -18.68 -34.90 7.31
C ALA A 120 -19.60 -33.67 7.33
N LEU A 121 -19.94 -33.11 6.17
CA LEU A 121 -20.65 -31.85 6.04
C LEU A 121 -22.13 -32.09 5.76
N LEU A 122 -22.98 -31.68 6.69
CA LEU A 122 -24.44 -31.72 6.59
C LEU A 122 -24.96 -30.28 6.45
N ASN A 123 -26.07 -30.09 5.73
CA ASN A 123 -26.76 -28.80 5.57
C ASN A 123 -25.89 -27.70 4.95
N ILE A 124 -25.30 -27.99 3.80
CA ILE A 124 -24.56 -26.99 3.02
C ILE A 124 -25.46 -26.41 1.94
N SER A 125 -25.54 -25.09 1.88
CA SER A 125 -26.02 -24.37 0.70
C SER A 125 -24.86 -23.78 -0.10
N ILE A 126 -25.05 -23.71 -1.41
CA ILE A 126 -24.10 -23.08 -2.33
C ILE A 126 -24.82 -21.86 -2.90
N GLN A 127 -24.22 -20.69 -2.71
CA GLN A 127 -24.67 -19.45 -3.34
C GLN A 127 -23.46 -18.81 -4.02
N GLU A 128 -23.58 -18.59 -5.32
CA GLU A 128 -22.46 -18.18 -6.19
C GLU A 128 -21.30 -19.19 -6.06
N ASP A 129 -20.12 -18.73 -5.63
CA ASP A 129 -18.91 -19.54 -5.48
C ASP A 129 -18.53 -19.77 -3.99
N PHE A 130 -19.52 -19.65 -3.10
CA PHE A 130 -19.35 -19.87 -1.67
C PHE A 130 -20.19 -21.05 -1.17
N PHE A 131 -19.59 -21.87 -0.33
CA PHE A 131 -20.26 -22.84 0.53
C PHE A 131 -20.66 -22.17 1.85
N TYR A 132 -21.92 -22.32 2.23
CA TYR A 132 -22.49 -21.85 3.50
C TYR A 132 -22.86 -23.06 4.36
N PHE A 133 -22.51 -23.02 5.64
CA PHE A 133 -22.82 -24.10 6.60
C PHE A 133 -24.16 -23.91 7.32
N ARG A 134 -24.93 -22.91 6.89
CA ARG A 134 -26.25 -22.58 7.41
C ARG A 134 -27.12 -22.16 6.24
N ASP A 135 -28.37 -22.63 6.24
CA ASP A 135 -29.40 -22.15 5.32
C ASP A 135 -30.11 -20.91 5.91
N GLY A 136 -30.28 -19.88 5.07
CA GLY A 136 -30.96 -18.63 5.42
C GLY A 136 -30.02 -17.43 5.50
N GLU A 137 -30.51 -16.35 6.13
CA GLU A 137 -29.75 -15.11 6.27
C GLU A 137 -28.52 -15.32 7.18
N PRO A 138 -27.32 -14.89 6.76
CA PRO A 138 -26.11 -15.03 7.55
C PRO A 138 -26.19 -14.27 8.88
N VAL A 139 -25.79 -14.93 9.97
CA VAL A 139 -25.69 -14.31 11.29
C VAL A 139 -24.24 -14.23 11.76
N LEU A 140 -24.01 -13.42 12.79
CA LEU A 140 -22.70 -13.27 13.41
C LEU A 140 -22.08 -14.63 13.74
N GLY A 141 -20.84 -14.82 13.33
CA GLY A 141 -20.08 -16.06 13.55
C GLY A 141 -20.28 -17.14 12.50
N ASP A 142 -21.21 -16.98 11.57
CA ASP A 142 -21.33 -17.89 10.44
C ASP A 142 -20.04 -17.86 9.60
N GLN A 143 -19.71 -19.00 9.01
CA GLN A 143 -18.58 -19.14 8.11
C GLN A 143 -19.08 -19.48 6.71
N ARG A 144 -18.33 -18.98 5.74
CA ARG A 144 -18.46 -19.38 4.34
C ARG A 144 -17.08 -19.73 3.82
N VAL A 145 -17.03 -20.65 2.88
CA VAL A 145 -15.79 -21.13 2.27
C VAL A 145 -15.89 -20.95 0.77
N HIS A 146 -14.90 -20.31 0.17
CA HIS A 146 -14.65 -20.35 -1.26
C HIS A 146 -13.30 -21.00 -1.52
N PHE A 147 -13.08 -21.41 -2.76
CA PHE A 147 -11.83 -22.00 -3.19
C PHE A 147 -11.22 -21.13 -4.28
N GLU A 148 -9.90 -21.01 -4.21
CA GLU A 148 -9.11 -20.35 -5.24
C GLU A 148 -8.02 -21.31 -5.70
N VAL A 149 -7.68 -21.23 -6.97
CA VAL A 149 -6.64 -22.04 -7.58
C VAL A 149 -5.74 -21.16 -8.42
N THR A 150 -4.45 -21.48 -8.41
CA THR A 150 -3.50 -20.92 -9.37
C THR A 150 -3.23 -22.03 -10.41
N PRO A 151 -3.81 -21.95 -11.62
CA PRO A 151 -3.57 -22.96 -12.65
C PRO A 151 -2.12 -22.88 -13.14
N ASN A 152 -1.70 -23.79 -14.03
CA ASN A 152 -0.43 -23.63 -14.74
C ASN A 152 -0.53 -22.44 -15.72
N TYR A 153 0.37 -21.46 -15.60
CA TYR A 153 0.39 -20.24 -16.40
C TYR A 153 1.81 -19.66 -16.45
N PRO A 154 2.12 -18.78 -17.43
CA PRO A 154 3.45 -18.22 -17.55
C PRO A 154 3.74 -17.18 -16.44
N VAL A 155 4.97 -17.22 -15.94
CA VAL A 155 5.54 -16.26 -15.00
C VAL A 155 6.91 -15.81 -15.50
N THR A 156 7.35 -14.63 -15.09
CA THR A 156 8.69 -14.10 -15.36
C THR A 156 9.50 -14.11 -14.08
N VAL A 157 10.68 -14.73 -14.10
CA VAL A 157 11.56 -14.87 -12.93
C VAL A 157 12.89 -14.16 -13.19
N CYS A 158 13.31 -13.31 -12.26
CA CYS A 158 14.64 -12.70 -12.25
C CYS A 158 15.37 -13.10 -10.96
N ALA A 159 16.35 -13.98 -11.12
CA ALA A 159 17.15 -14.56 -10.05
C ALA A 159 18.50 -15.03 -10.59
N GLN A 160 19.45 -15.33 -9.71
CA GLN A 160 20.70 -15.98 -10.10
C GLN A 160 20.46 -17.47 -10.34
N GLN A 161 20.89 -17.97 -11.50
CA GLN A 161 20.87 -19.40 -11.76
C GLN A 161 22.03 -20.10 -11.01
N LYS A 162 21.72 -21.20 -10.32
CA LYS A 162 22.71 -22.11 -9.72
C LYS A 162 22.34 -23.55 -10.07
N GLY A 163 22.87 -24.04 -11.18
CA GLY A 163 22.49 -25.37 -11.69
C GLY A 163 21.04 -25.39 -12.17
N LYS A 164 20.21 -26.22 -11.52
CA LYS A 164 18.75 -26.31 -11.75
C LYS A 164 17.93 -25.49 -10.74
N ASP A 165 18.58 -24.81 -9.82
CA ASP A 165 17.92 -23.94 -8.85
C ASP A 165 18.06 -22.47 -9.26
N VAL A 166 17.09 -21.66 -8.83
CA VAL A 166 17.16 -20.21 -8.88
C VAL A 166 17.32 -19.66 -7.46
N VAL A 167 18.39 -18.90 -7.25
CA VAL A 167 18.78 -18.36 -5.94
C VAL A 167 18.82 -16.83 -5.97
N PRO A 168 18.70 -16.15 -4.81
CA PRO A 168 18.80 -14.70 -4.74
C PRO A 168 20.15 -14.18 -5.25
N PHE A 169 20.14 -13.24 -6.20
CA PHE A 169 21.34 -12.55 -6.66
C PHE A 169 21.64 -11.36 -5.74
N LYS A 170 22.76 -11.38 -5.01
CA LYS A 170 23.18 -10.23 -4.20
C LYS A 170 23.87 -9.19 -5.08
N SER A 171 23.27 -8.01 -5.20
CA SER A 171 23.90 -6.88 -5.87
C SER A 171 25.01 -6.24 -5.03
N SER A 172 25.86 -5.42 -5.67
CA SER A 172 26.89 -4.65 -4.98
C SER A 172 26.35 -3.63 -3.98
N THR A 173 25.08 -3.24 -4.11
CA THR A 173 24.37 -2.33 -3.20
C THR A 173 23.71 -3.06 -2.02
N GLY A 174 23.84 -4.40 -1.93
CA GLY A 174 23.29 -5.22 -0.86
C GLY A 174 21.83 -5.65 -1.05
N GLU A 175 21.15 -5.15 -2.08
CA GLU A 175 19.80 -5.58 -2.42
C GLU A 175 19.86 -6.92 -3.18
N ALA A 176 18.98 -7.86 -2.82
CA ALA A 176 18.89 -9.14 -3.50
C ALA A 176 17.87 -9.07 -4.66
N LEU A 177 18.30 -9.36 -5.88
CA LEU A 177 17.40 -9.58 -7.02
C LEU A 177 16.88 -11.02 -6.93
N TYR A 178 15.63 -11.14 -6.50
CA TYR A 178 14.91 -12.41 -6.38
C TYR A 178 13.42 -12.19 -6.59
N LEU A 179 13.04 -12.02 -7.84
CA LEU A 179 11.75 -11.49 -8.25
C LEU A 179 11.01 -12.52 -9.10
N LEU A 180 9.72 -12.68 -8.84
CA LEU A 180 8.79 -13.37 -9.71
C LEU A 180 7.58 -12.47 -9.95
N GLU A 181 7.20 -12.32 -11.22
CA GLU A 181 6.01 -11.59 -11.62
C GLU A 181 5.12 -12.44 -12.53
N ASP A 182 3.82 -12.20 -12.43
CA ASP A 182 2.82 -12.89 -13.24
C ASP A 182 2.88 -12.45 -14.71
N GLY A 183 2.82 -13.42 -15.61
CA GLY A 183 2.82 -13.20 -17.05
C GLY A 183 4.20 -13.25 -17.71
N ILE A 184 4.20 -13.06 -19.03
CA ILE A 184 5.41 -12.99 -19.85
C ILE A 184 5.82 -11.53 -19.93
N MET A 185 6.99 -11.19 -19.42
CA MET A 185 7.52 -9.83 -19.38
C MET A 185 8.92 -9.77 -19.96
N THR A 186 9.24 -8.66 -20.61
CA THR A 186 10.62 -8.29 -20.92
C THR A 186 11.34 -7.85 -19.64
N ALA A 187 12.67 -7.82 -19.68
CA ALA A 187 13.46 -7.33 -18.55
C ALA A 187 13.07 -5.89 -18.16
N ASN A 188 12.86 -5.02 -19.14
CA ASN A 188 12.45 -3.62 -18.90
C ASN A 188 11.10 -3.55 -18.19
N GLU A 189 10.10 -4.30 -18.65
CA GLU A 189 8.76 -4.32 -18.02
C GLU A 189 8.81 -4.86 -16.59
N LEU A 190 9.61 -5.90 -16.33
CA LEU A 190 9.79 -6.47 -15.00
C LEU A 190 10.36 -5.44 -14.02
N PHE A 191 11.45 -4.77 -14.41
CA PHE A 191 12.09 -3.76 -13.57
C PHE A 191 11.27 -2.48 -13.46
N ASP A 192 10.57 -2.07 -14.51
CA ASP A 192 9.64 -0.94 -14.46
C ASP A 192 8.52 -1.25 -13.47
N LYS A 193 7.89 -2.43 -13.54
CA LYS A 193 6.84 -2.82 -12.57
C LYS A 193 7.35 -2.79 -11.14
N LYS A 194 8.56 -3.30 -10.88
CA LYS A 194 9.16 -3.29 -9.54
C LYS A 194 9.53 -1.88 -9.05
N THR A 195 10.00 -1.00 -9.94
CA THR A 195 10.49 0.33 -9.59
C THR A 195 9.40 1.40 -9.58
N LEU A 196 8.31 1.24 -10.34
CA LEU A 196 7.25 2.25 -10.48
C LEU A 196 6.60 2.63 -9.16
N ALA A 197 6.34 1.66 -8.27
CA ALA A 197 5.75 1.91 -6.96
C ALA A 197 6.70 2.74 -6.07
N GLU A 198 7.98 2.36 -6.02
CA GLU A 198 8.99 3.05 -5.22
C GLU A 198 9.30 4.46 -5.76
N VAL A 199 9.37 4.61 -7.08
CA VAL A 199 9.56 5.91 -7.73
C VAL A 199 8.36 6.82 -7.46
N ARG A 200 7.13 6.30 -7.55
CA ARG A 200 5.91 7.07 -7.26
C ARG A 200 5.87 7.49 -5.80
N LYS A 201 6.17 6.57 -4.87
CA LYS A 201 6.25 6.84 -3.43
C LYS A 201 7.30 7.90 -3.11
N ASN A 202 8.50 7.78 -3.66
CA ASN A 202 9.57 8.76 -3.45
C ASN A 202 9.22 10.13 -4.04
N ARG A 203 8.61 10.19 -5.23
CA ARG A 203 8.11 11.44 -5.82
C ARG A 203 7.03 12.08 -4.96
N PHE A 204 6.10 11.28 -4.43
CA PHE A 204 5.06 11.74 -3.52
C PHE A 204 5.65 12.33 -2.23
N PHE A 205 6.57 11.62 -1.56
CA PHE A 205 7.20 12.14 -0.34
C PHE A 205 8.02 13.41 -0.60
N ARG A 206 8.66 13.54 -1.76
CA ARG A 206 9.34 14.79 -2.14
C ARG A 206 8.35 15.93 -2.30
N LEU A 207 7.26 15.74 -3.03
CA LEU A 207 6.22 16.75 -3.17
C LEU A 207 5.63 17.13 -1.80
N PHE A 208 5.28 16.14 -0.99
CA PHE A 208 4.70 16.31 0.33
C PHE A 208 5.65 17.08 1.27
N ALA A 209 6.93 16.70 1.33
CA ALA A 209 7.93 17.43 2.10
C ALA A 209 8.13 18.87 1.61
N GLY A 210 8.03 19.12 0.29
CA GLY A 210 8.05 20.47 -0.28
C GLY A 210 6.87 21.33 0.15
N VAL A 211 5.66 20.75 0.18
CA VAL A 211 4.46 21.43 0.67
C VAL A 211 4.57 21.73 2.16
N LEU A 212 5.03 20.75 2.97
CA LEU A 212 5.27 20.96 4.40
C LEU A 212 6.34 22.03 4.66
N GLY A 213 7.44 22.01 3.91
CA GLY A 213 8.47 23.03 3.98
C GLY A 213 7.93 24.42 3.64
N PHE A 214 7.09 24.52 2.62
CA PHE A 214 6.45 25.79 2.24
C PHE A 214 5.55 26.31 3.37
N MET A 215 4.70 25.45 3.94
CA MET A 215 3.86 25.81 5.08
C MET A 215 4.70 26.25 6.28
N GLY A 216 5.79 25.54 6.58
CA GLY A 216 6.73 25.90 7.64
C GLY A 216 7.33 27.29 7.44
N PHE A 217 7.77 27.62 6.22
CA PHE A 217 8.30 28.96 5.92
C PHE A 217 7.22 30.06 5.91
N VAL A 218 5.97 29.75 5.56
CA VAL A 218 4.84 30.68 5.70
C VAL A 218 4.56 31.00 7.17
N VAL A 219 4.62 29.99 8.06
CA VAL A 219 4.50 30.20 9.51
C VAL A 219 5.65 31.06 10.05
N LEU A 220 6.87 30.82 9.57
CA LEU A 220 8.07 31.59 9.92
C LEU A 220 8.15 32.98 9.26
N ARG A 221 7.05 33.49 8.69
CA ARG A 221 7.04 34.78 7.98
C ARG A 221 7.55 35.96 8.82
N SER A 222 7.18 36.05 10.10
CA SER A 222 7.51 37.19 10.96
C SER A 222 9.03 37.36 11.14
N PRO A 223 9.76 36.32 11.62
CA PRO A 223 11.22 36.44 11.75
C PRO A 223 11.94 36.57 10.39
N LEU A 224 11.36 36.06 9.30
CA LEU A 224 11.91 36.26 7.96
C LEU A 224 11.81 37.72 7.50
N ILE A 225 10.68 38.39 7.76
CA ILE A 225 10.49 39.81 7.44
C ILE A 225 11.45 40.68 8.26
N GLU A 226 11.63 40.38 9.55
CA GLU A 226 12.59 41.10 10.39
C GLU A 226 14.03 40.97 9.87
N ARG A 227 14.41 39.77 9.39
CA ARG A 227 15.76 39.48 8.90
C ARG A 227 16.04 40.06 7.51
N PHE A 228 15.07 39.99 6.60
CA PHE A 228 15.23 40.40 5.19
C PHE A 228 14.60 41.76 4.88
N GLY A 229 14.00 42.43 5.88
CA GLY A 229 13.40 43.75 5.76
C GLY A 229 12.12 43.80 4.93
N SER A 230 11.69 45.01 4.55
CA SER A 230 10.49 45.27 3.72
C SER A 230 10.65 44.90 2.24
N LEU A 231 11.70 44.17 1.88
CA LEU A 231 12.03 43.78 0.50
C LEU A 231 10.90 43.01 -0.20
N LEU A 232 9.97 42.43 0.56
CA LEU A 232 8.92 41.54 0.05
C LEU A 232 7.61 41.74 0.83
N ALA A 233 6.72 42.61 0.33
CA ALA A 233 5.35 42.76 0.83
C ALA A 233 4.36 42.07 -0.12
N GLY A 234 3.33 41.42 0.42
CA GLY A 234 2.30 40.73 -0.37
C GLY A 234 2.77 39.41 -1.00
N ILE A 235 2.44 39.17 -2.27
CA ILE A 235 2.68 37.90 -3.01
C ILE A 235 4.15 37.46 -2.97
N GLN A 236 5.07 38.43 -2.86
CA GLN A 236 6.51 38.22 -2.76
C GLN A 236 6.94 37.38 -1.53
N GLN A 237 6.15 37.38 -0.45
CA GLN A 237 6.43 36.58 0.75
C GLN A 237 6.19 35.09 0.54
N HIS A 238 5.09 34.74 -0.14
CA HIS A 238 4.81 33.35 -0.51
C HIS A 238 5.84 32.84 -1.52
N LEU A 239 6.32 33.70 -2.42
CA LEU A 239 7.35 33.35 -3.39
C LEU A 239 8.71 33.09 -2.72
N LEU A 240 9.06 33.86 -1.68
CA LEU A 240 10.23 33.60 -0.84
C LEU A 240 10.09 32.28 -0.08
N ALA A 241 8.97 32.07 0.62
CA ALA A 241 8.72 30.84 1.38
C ALA A 241 8.76 29.59 0.47
N SER A 242 8.21 29.69 -0.74
CA SER A 242 8.25 28.62 -1.74
C SER A 242 9.69 28.36 -2.19
N SER A 243 10.46 29.41 -2.49
CA SER A 243 11.86 29.27 -2.91
C SER A 243 12.76 28.72 -1.80
N MET A 244 12.51 29.09 -0.54
CA MET A 244 13.23 28.53 0.61
C MET A 244 12.89 27.05 0.81
N SER A 245 11.62 26.67 0.63
CA SER A 245 11.20 25.26 0.67
C SER A 245 11.88 24.43 -0.43
N VAL A 246 11.89 24.93 -1.67
CA VAL A 246 12.56 24.28 -2.80
C VAL A 246 14.06 24.14 -2.51
N ALA A 247 14.72 25.22 -2.08
CA ALA A 247 16.14 25.16 -1.75
C ALA A 247 16.45 24.14 -0.65
N LEU A 248 15.63 24.09 0.41
CA LEU A 248 15.76 23.11 1.49
C LEU A 248 15.56 21.67 0.99
N MET A 249 14.55 21.42 0.16
CA MET A 249 14.31 20.09 -0.43
C MET A 249 15.53 19.64 -1.25
N PHE A 250 16.02 20.48 -2.15
CA PHE A 250 17.17 20.17 -2.99
C PHE A 250 18.46 20.03 -2.17
N ALA A 251 18.61 20.79 -1.07
CA ALA A 251 19.73 20.65 -0.14
C ALA A 251 19.74 19.25 0.50
N VAL A 252 18.60 18.81 1.04
CA VAL A 252 18.44 17.48 1.66
C VAL A 252 18.65 16.36 0.63
N VAL A 253 18.04 16.48 -0.56
CA VAL A 253 18.24 15.50 -1.63
C VAL A 253 19.71 15.46 -2.05
N GLY A 254 20.36 16.61 -2.27
CA GLY A 254 21.77 16.68 -2.64
C GLY A 254 22.69 16.07 -1.57
N ALA A 255 22.41 16.32 -0.29
CA ALA A 255 23.17 15.73 0.83
C ALA A 255 23.11 14.20 0.82
N ASN A 256 21.95 13.60 0.50
CA ASN A 256 21.81 12.15 0.38
C ASN A 256 22.66 11.55 -0.77
N TRP A 257 22.91 12.31 -1.83
CA TRP A 257 23.67 11.86 -2.99
C TRP A 257 25.16 12.19 -2.94
N ILE A 258 25.64 12.93 -1.93
CA ILE A 258 27.01 13.47 -1.90
C ILE A 258 28.09 12.37 -1.97
N LEU A 259 27.86 11.23 -1.31
CA LEU A 259 28.81 10.11 -1.27
C LEU A 259 28.74 9.21 -2.52
N TYR A 260 27.58 9.12 -3.16
CA TYR A 260 27.36 8.21 -4.28
C TYR A 260 27.57 8.89 -5.64
N ARG A 261 27.20 10.17 -5.75
CA ARG A 261 27.22 10.95 -7.01
C ARG A 261 27.44 12.45 -6.74
N PRO A 262 28.69 12.89 -6.46
CA PRO A 262 28.98 14.25 -6.03
C PRO A 262 28.60 15.34 -7.06
N LEU A 263 28.74 15.04 -8.36
CA LEU A 263 28.35 15.98 -9.43
C LEU A 263 26.83 16.24 -9.44
N TRP A 264 26.02 15.21 -9.18
CA TRP A 264 24.57 15.35 -9.08
C TRP A 264 24.16 16.12 -7.82
N ALA A 265 24.85 15.88 -6.70
CA ALA A 265 24.62 16.64 -5.47
C ALA A 265 24.85 18.15 -5.68
N LEU A 266 25.95 18.52 -6.35
CA LEU A 266 26.26 19.91 -6.68
C LEU A 266 25.23 20.52 -7.62
N LEU A 267 24.79 19.78 -8.64
CA LEU A 267 23.73 20.22 -9.54
C LEU A 267 22.42 20.50 -8.79
N PHE A 268 22.03 19.62 -7.86
CA PHE A 268 20.82 19.84 -7.06
C PHE A 268 20.93 21.09 -6.18
N TRP A 269 22.07 21.32 -5.52
CA TRP A 269 22.24 22.50 -4.70
C TRP A 269 22.19 23.80 -5.53
N LEU A 270 22.88 23.86 -6.66
CA LEU A 270 22.83 25.02 -7.55
C LEU A 270 21.42 25.26 -8.08
N SER A 271 20.74 24.20 -8.54
CA SER A 271 19.37 24.31 -9.06
C SER A 271 18.37 24.73 -7.98
N GLY A 272 18.52 24.23 -6.75
CA GLY A 272 17.65 24.56 -5.63
C GLY A 272 17.83 26.00 -5.12
N SER A 273 19.06 26.52 -5.14
CA SER A 273 19.36 27.89 -4.72
C SER A 273 19.02 28.95 -5.77
N MET A 274 18.93 28.58 -7.05
CA MET A 274 18.73 29.54 -8.15
C MET A 274 17.45 30.41 -8.00
N PRO A 275 16.27 29.87 -7.65
CA PRO A 275 15.07 30.70 -7.42
C PRO A 275 15.26 31.73 -6.29
N LEU A 276 15.89 31.33 -5.18
CA LEU A 276 16.19 32.26 -4.08
C LEU A 276 17.12 33.39 -4.52
N ILE A 277 18.19 33.04 -5.22
CA ILE A 277 19.18 33.99 -5.71
C ILE A 277 18.51 34.99 -6.66
N CYS A 278 17.72 34.51 -7.63
CA CYS A 278 16.97 35.37 -8.54
C CYS A 278 16.03 36.32 -7.81
N LEU A 279 15.28 35.85 -6.81
CA LEU A 279 14.37 36.70 -6.04
C LEU A 279 15.10 37.81 -5.30
N VAL A 280 16.24 37.50 -4.67
CA VAL A 280 17.06 38.49 -3.98
C VAL A 280 17.58 39.54 -4.96
N PHE A 281 18.12 39.12 -6.11
CA PHE A 281 18.60 40.07 -7.13
C PHE A 281 17.49 40.96 -7.71
N PHE A 282 16.33 40.39 -8.03
CA PHE A 282 15.18 41.16 -8.51
C PHE A 282 14.69 42.17 -7.47
N ALA A 283 14.63 41.76 -6.20
CA ALA A 283 14.19 42.64 -5.12
C ALA A 283 15.18 43.79 -4.89
N GLN A 284 16.49 43.53 -4.94
CA GLN A 284 17.54 44.56 -4.88
C GLN A 284 17.49 45.54 -6.06
N ALA A 285 17.35 45.04 -7.29
CA ALA A 285 17.27 45.89 -8.48
C ALA A 285 16.05 46.83 -8.43
N ASN A 286 14.89 46.32 -7.98
CA ASN A 286 13.69 47.14 -7.82
C ASN A 286 13.82 48.21 -6.73
N GLN A 287 14.58 47.96 -5.66
CA GLN A 287 14.84 48.98 -4.65
C GLN A 287 15.73 50.11 -5.18
N GLN A 288 16.76 49.79 -5.97
CA GLN A 288 17.63 50.80 -6.59
C GLN A 288 16.84 51.72 -7.53
N LEU A 289 15.94 51.16 -8.34
CA LEU A 289 15.06 51.94 -9.23
C LEU A 289 14.09 52.87 -8.48
N LYS A 290 13.63 52.49 -7.28
CA LYS A 290 12.75 53.34 -6.44
C LYS A 290 13.50 54.43 -5.69
N SER A 291 14.83 54.32 -5.58
CA SER A 291 15.68 55.31 -4.90
C SER A 291 16.28 56.37 -5.82
N GLN A 292 16.06 56.25 -7.13
CA GLN A 292 16.36 57.27 -8.15
C GLN A 292 15.10 58.09 -8.46
#